data_AF-A0A7C9CN69-F1
#
_entry.id   AF-A0A7C9CN69-F1
#
_cell.length_a   1.000
_cell.length_b   1.000
_cell.length_c   1.000
_cell.angle_alpha   90.00
_cell.angle_beta   90.00
_cell.angle_gamma   90.00
#
_symmetry.space_group_name_H-M   'P 1'
#
loop_
_entity.id
_entity.type
_entity.pdbx_description
1 polymer ?
#
loop_
_entity_poly.entity_id
_entity_poly.type
_entity_poly.pdbx_seq_one_letter_code
_entity_poly.pdbx_strand_id
1 'polypeptide(L)'
;WGNKIGKPHTVPCKVTGKCGSVTVRMVPAPRGAGIVAARVPKKVLQFAGIEDVFTSSRGSTKTLGNFVKATFECLLKTYGFLTPDFWKETRFTKSPFQEHTDYLSKPIGKLTLVEDVERVEA
;
A
#
# COMPACT_ATOMS: atom_id res chain seq x y z
N TRP A 1 0.73 -14.36 -12.43
CA TRP A 1 -0.49 -13.66 -12.86
C TRP A 1 -1.47 -14.72 -13.33
N GLY A 2 -2.73 -14.68 -12.93
CA GLY A 2 -3.65 -15.81 -13.06
C GLY A 2 -3.41 -16.89 -11.99
N ASN A 3 -2.30 -17.62 -12.08
CA ASN A 3 -1.93 -18.62 -11.06
C ASN A 3 -1.30 -17.96 -9.80
N LYS A 4 -1.69 -18.43 -8.61
CA LYS A 4 -1.33 -17.87 -7.28
C LYS A 4 -0.15 -18.66 -6.65
N ILE A 5 0.97 -18.77 -7.36
CA ILE A 5 2.18 -19.45 -6.87
C ILE A 5 3.16 -18.46 -6.25
N GLY A 6 3.59 -18.73 -5.03
CA GLY A 6 4.55 -17.91 -4.28
C GLY A 6 3.95 -16.60 -3.77
N LYS A 7 4.81 -15.62 -3.48
CA LYS A 7 4.38 -14.30 -3.01
C LYS A 7 3.76 -13.46 -4.15
N PRO A 8 2.74 -12.63 -3.85
CA PRO A 8 2.20 -11.66 -4.80
C PRO A 8 3.30 -10.72 -5.34
N HIS A 9 3.30 -10.46 -6.65
CA HIS A 9 4.33 -9.66 -7.35
C HIS A 9 3.76 -8.49 -8.17
N THR A 10 2.46 -8.50 -8.44
CA THR A 10 1.76 -7.54 -9.31
C THR A 10 0.45 -7.07 -8.68
N VAL A 11 -0.18 -6.05 -9.27
CA VAL A 11 -1.44 -5.47 -8.76
C VAL A 11 -2.61 -6.48 -8.83
N PRO A 12 -3.61 -6.42 -7.93
CA PRO A 12 -4.69 -7.41 -7.88
C PRO A 12 -5.66 -7.32 -9.07
N CYS A 13 -5.91 -6.10 -9.56
CA CYS A 13 -6.82 -5.83 -10.67
C CYS A 13 -6.34 -4.63 -11.49
N LYS A 14 -7.04 -4.35 -12.61
CA LYS A 14 -6.77 -3.14 -13.41
C LYS A 14 -7.32 -1.93 -12.67
N VAL A 15 -6.44 -1.02 -12.25
CA VAL A 15 -6.82 0.20 -11.51
C VAL A 15 -6.47 1.45 -12.30
N THR A 16 -7.27 2.51 -12.13
CA THR A 16 -7.08 3.79 -12.80
C THR A 16 -7.18 4.94 -11.78
N GLY A 17 -6.18 5.80 -11.76
CA GLY A 17 -6.08 7.01 -10.93
C GLY A 17 -5.94 8.26 -11.80
N LYS A 18 -6.45 9.39 -11.32
CA LYS A 18 -6.52 10.64 -12.08
C LYS A 18 -6.26 11.86 -11.18
N CYS A 19 -5.26 12.64 -11.54
CA CYS A 19 -5.00 13.94 -10.93
C CYS A 19 -4.95 15.02 -12.02
N GLY A 20 -5.87 15.98 -11.96
CA GLY A 20 -6.02 17.01 -12.99
C GLY A 20 -6.32 16.40 -14.37
N SER A 21 -5.52 16.76 -15.38
CA SER A 21 -5.63 16.20 -16.73
C SER A 21 -4.93 14.85 -16.89
N VAL A 22 -4.11 14.43 -15.92
CA VAL A 22 -3.29 13.22 -16.00
C VAL A 22 -4.06 12.03 -15.44
N THR A 23 -4.17 10.98 -16.25
CA THR A 23 -4.76 9.69 -15.87
C THR A 23 -3.71 8.60 -16.02
N VAL A 24 -3.55 7.77 -15.01
CA VAL A 24 -2.66 6.60 -15.01
C VAL A 24 -3.51 5.36 -14.82
N ARG A 25 -3.24 4.33 -15.62
CA ARG A 25 -3.85 3.01 -15.52
C ARG A 25 -2.76 1.99 -15.24
N MET A 26 -2.95 1.18 -14.20
CA MET A 26 -2.09 0.03 -13.92
C MET A 26 -2.81 -1.24 -14.34
N VAL A 27 -2.08 -2.11 -15.02
CA VAL A 27 -2.54 -3.40 -15.50
C VAL A 27 -1.59 -4.46 -14.96
N PRO A 28 -2.12 -5.52 -14.33
CA PRO A 28 -1.24 -6.54 -13.79
C PRO A 28 -0.54 -7.36 -14.87
N ALA A 29 0.70 -7.75 -14.57
CA ALA A 29 1.66 -8.30 -15.52
C ALA A 29 2.14 -9.70 -15.10
N PRO A 30 2.63 -10.54 -16.02
CA PRO A 30 3.26 -11.81 -15.70
C PRO A 30 4.57 -11.62 -14.91
N ARG A 31 5.05 -12.67 -14.24
CA ARG A 31 6.30 -12.61 -13.46
C ARG A 31 7.49 -12.32 -14.38
N GLY A 32 8.36 -11.41 -13.94
CA GLY A 32 9.58 -11.05 -14.69
C GLY A 32 9.36 -10.00 -15.79
N ALA A 33 8.16 -9.42 -15.89
CA ALA A 33 7.89 -8.29 -16.78
C ALA A 33 8.58 -7.00 -16.30
N GLY A 34 8.81 -6.90 -14.99
CA GLY A 34 9.30 -5.70 -14.33
C GLY A 34 8.27 -4.55 -14.35
N ILE A 35 8.73 -3.39 -13.90
CA ILE A 35 7.92 -2.17 -13.90
C ILE A 35 8.07 -1.45 -15.25
N VAL A 36 7.05 -1.60 -16.10
CA VAL A 36 6.94 -0.91 -17.39
C VAL A 36 6.20 0.41 -17.18
N ALA A 37 6.98 1.43 -16.82
CA ALA A 37 6.48 2.77 -16.57
C ALA A 37 7.53 3.84 -16.88
N ALA A 38 7.09 5.09 -17.00
CA ALA A 38 7.98 6.25 -17.08
C ALA A 38 8.82 6.40 -15.80
N ARG A 39 9.94 7.14 -15.89
CA ARG A 39 10.94 7.27 -14.80
C ARG A 39 10.35 7.63 -13.43
N VAL A 40 9.34 8.50 -13.41
CA VAL A 40 8.72 9.01 -12.17
C VAL A 40 7.81 7.96 -11.51
N PRO A 41 6.73 7.45 -12.16
CA PRO A 41 5.93 6.36 -11.61
C PRO A 41 6.74 5.10 -11.32
N LYS A 42 7.79 4.81 -12.11
CA LYS A 42 8.65 3.65 -11.87
C LYS A 42 9.26 3.67 -10.48
N LYS A 43 9.78 4.82 -10.02
CA LYS A 43 10.32 4.95 -8.65
C LYS A 43 9.24 4.81 -7.58
N VAL A 44 8.06 5.39 -7.80
CA VAL A 44 6.93 5.29 -6.86
C VAL A 44 6.48 3.83 -6.71
N LEU A 45 6.39 3.11 -7.82
CA LEU A 45 6.03 1.69 -7.86
C LEU A 45 7.08 0.79 -7.21
N GLN A 46 8.37 1.13 -7.36
CA GLN A 46 9.47 0.47 -6.65
C GLN A 46 9.35 0.64 -5.14
N PHE A 47 9.05 1.86 -4.66
CA PHE A 47 8.83 2.12 -3.25
C PHE A 47 7.58 1.43 -2.70
N ALA A 48 6.56 1.24 -3.54
CA ALA A 48 5.36 0.47 -3.19
C ALA A 48 5.62 -1.05 -3.13
N GLY A 49 6.80 -1.53 -3.53
CA GLY A 49 7.15 -2.96 -3.50
C GLY A 49 6.51 -3.79 -4.61
N ILE A 50 6.06 -3.16 -5.70
CA ILE A 50 5.50 -3.88 -6.86
C ILE A 50 6.66 -4.29 -7.78
N GLU A 51 6.76 -5.58 -8.08
CA GLU A 51 7.81 -6.14 -8.95
C GLU A 51 7.43 -6.00 -10.43
N ASP A 52 6.20 -6.39 -10.77
CA ASP A 52 5.73 -6.53 -12.14
C ASP A 52 4.46 -5.71 -12.36
N VAL A 53 4.46 -4.76 -13.30
CA VAL A 53 3.25 -3.99 -13.66
C VAL A 53 3.37 -3.31 -15.02
N PHE A 54 2.30 -3.35 -15.80
CA PHE A 54 2.17 -2.52 -16.99
C PHE A 54 1.43 -1.23 -16.65
N THR A 55 1.94 -0.10 -17.13
CA THR A 55 1.29 1.19 -16.92
C THR A 55 0.95 1.86 -18.24
N SER A 56 -0.17 2.59 -18.26
CA SER A 56 -0.60 3.42 -19.38
C SER A 56 -1.00 4.78 -18.83
N SER A 57 -0.37 5.85 -19.32
CA SER A 57 -0.65 7.22 -18.90
C SER A 57 -1.23 8.06 -20.03
N ARG A 58 -2.23 8.89 -19.75
CA ARG A 58 -2.85 9.84 -20.68
C ARG A 58 -2.95 11.23 -20.06
N GLY A 59 -2.85 12.28 -20.86
CA GLY A 59 -2.91 13.68 -20.41
C GLY A 59 -1.55 14.38 -20.36
N SER A 60 -1.45 15.51 -19.65
CA SER A 60 -0.20 16.30 -19.58
C SER A 60 0.80 15.72 -18.56
N THR A 61 1.42 14.60 -18.91
CA THR A 61 2.38 13.85 -18.08
C THR A 61 3.70 14.58 -17.81
N LYS A 62 3.94 15.71 -18.48
CA LYS A 62 5.07 16.62 -18.19
C LYS A 62 4.97 17.24 -16.79
N THR A 63 3.74 17.44 -16.28
CA THR A 63 3.53 17.98 -14.93
C THR A 63 3.78 16.90 -13.87
N LEU A 64 4.99 16.92 -13.29
CA LEU A 64 5.46 15.87 -12.38
C LEU A 64 4.56 15.67 -11.16
N GLY A 65 4.09 16.75 -10.53
CA GLY A 65 3.24 16.68 -9.34
C GLY A 65 1.92 15.93 -9.59
N ASN A 66 1.22 16.25 -10.69
CA ASN A 66 -0.03 15.58 -11.05
C ASN A 66 0.23 14.13 -11.45
N PHE A 67 1.35 13.85 -12.12
CA PHE A 67 1.68 12.50 -12.55
C PHE A 67 1.99 11.56 -11.39
N VAL A 68 2.73 12.04 -10.38
CA VAL A 68 2.97 11.29 -9.13
C VAL A 68 1.66 11.08 -8.38
N LYS A 69 0.84 12.13 -8.21
CA LYS A 69 -0.45 12.03 -7.52
C LYS A 69 -1.39 11.04 -8.19
N ALA A 70 -1.51 11.05 -9.51
CA ALA A 70 -2.34 10.10 -10.26
C ALA A 70 -1.84 8.64 -10.09
N THR A 71 -0.53 8.45 -10.02
CA THR A 71 0.08 7.14 -9.74
C THR A 71 -0.23 6.68 -8.31
N PHE A 72 -0.11 7.58 -7.34
CA PHE A 72 -0.41 7.28 -5.94
C PHE A 72 -1.90 6.94 -5.73
N GLU A 73 -2.79 7.65 -6.41
CA GLU A 73 -4.21 7.35 -6.38
C GLU A 73 -4.54 5.96 -6.94
N CYS A 74 -3.81 5.49 -7.96
CA CYS A 74 -3.94 4.10 -8.42
C CYS A 74 -3.62 3.11 -7.31
N LEU A 75 -2.56 3.35 -6.55
CA LEU A 75 -2.14 2.49 -5.43
C LEU A 75 -3.16 2.50 -4.30
N LEU A 76 -3.71 3.66 -3.95
CA LEU A 76 -4.79 3.72 -2.95
C LEU A 76 -6.01 2.91 -3.36
N LYS A 77 -6.37 2.96 -4.66
CA LYS A 77 -7.51 2.21 -5.20
C LYS A 77 -7.31 0.69 -5.22
N THR A 78 -6.08 0.17 -5.09
CA THR A 78 -5.89 -1.30 -5.03
C THR A 78 -6.54 -1.91 -3.80
N TYR A 79 -6.52 -1.20 -2.66
CA TYR A 79 -7.21 -1.61 -1.43
C TYR A 79 -8.68 -1.18 -1.39
N GLY A 80 -9.08 -0.22 -2.23
CA GLY A 80 -10.48 0.18 -2.40
C GLY A 80 -11.31 -0.73 -3.30
N PHE A 81 -10.70 -1.76 -3.91
CA PHE A 81 -11.40 -2.68 -4.82
C PHE A 81 -11.85 -3.95 -4.09
N LEU A 82 -13.15 -4.23 -4.12
CA LEU A 82 -13.72 -5.43 -3.51
C LEU A 82 -13.56 -6.65 -4.44
N THR A 83 -12.50 -7.43 -4.23
CA THR A 83 -12.35 -8.74 -4.90
C THR A 83 -13.22 -9.81 -4.22
N PRO A 84 -13.52 -10.93 -4.90
CA PRO A 84 -14.23 -12.05 -4.30
C PRO A 84 -13.56 -12.63 -3.04
N ASP A 85 -12.24 -12.47 -2.90
CA ASP A 85 -11.52 -12.89 -1.69
C ASP A 85 -11.98 -12.12 -0.42
N PHE A 86 -12.58 -10.93 -0.59
CA PHE A 86 -13.06 -10.06 0.50
C PHE A 86 -14.58 -10.11 0.71
N TRP A 87 -15.30 -11.06 0.11
CA TRP A 87 -16.77 -11.15 0.28
C TRP A 87 -17.22 -11.68 1.65
N LYS A 88 -16.32 -12.33 2.38
CA LYS A 88 -16.63 -12.82 3.73
C LYS A 88 -16.76 -11.64 4.69
N GLU A 89 -17.79 -11.67 5.53
CA GLU A 89 -18.04 -10.63 6.53
C GLU A 89 -16.84 -10.44 7.47
N THR A 90 -16.42 -9.18 7.61
CA THR A 90 -15.36 -8.78 8.53
C THR A 90 -15.87 -8.78 9.96
N ARG A 91 -15.26 -9.59 10.83
CA ARG A 91 -15.48 -9.49 12.28
C ARG A 91 -14.61 -8.37 12.84
N PHE A 92 -15.23 -7.25 13.20
CA PHE A 92 -14.51 -6.12 13.77
C PHE A 92 -14.07 -6.44 15.20
N THR A 93 -12.76 -6.30 15.47
CA THR A 93 -12.20 -6.33 16.82
C THR A 93 -12.25 -4.93 17.44
N LYS A 94 -11.98 -4.82 18.75
CA LYS A 94 -11.84 -3.51 19.39
C LYS A 94 -10.67 -2.75 18.76
N SER A 95 -10.75 -1.42 18.77
CA SER A 95 -9.63 -0.62 18.26
C SER A 95 -8.45 -0.70 19.24
N PRO A 96 -7.20 -0.66 18.76
CA PRO A 96 -6.03 -0.67 19.66
C PRO A 96 -6.05 0.49 20.67
N PHE A 97 -6.64 1.63 20.29
CA PHE A 97 -6.85 2.76 21.21
C PHE A 97 -7.78 2.42 22.37
N GLN A 98 -8.83 1.62 22.10
CA GLN A 98 -9.76 1.15 23.12
C GLN A 98 -9.17 0.03 23.98
N GLU A 99 -8.37 -0.86 23.41
CA GLU A 99 -7.71 -1.94 24.16
C GLU A 99 -6.61 -1.43 25.10
N HIS A 100 -5.86 -0.42 24.66
CA HIS A 100 -4.75 0.16 25.42
C HIS A 100 -5.09 1.51 26.05
N THR A 101 -6.37 1.81 26.28
CA THR A 101 -6.82 3.10 26.83
C THR A 101 -6.13 3.40 28.17
N ASP A 102 -5.97 2.40 29.05
CA ASP A 102 -5.32 2.56 30.35
C ASP A 102 -3.82 2.85 30.25
N TYR A 103 -3.15 2.39 29.18
CA TYR A 103 -1.76 2.71 28.91
C TYR A 103 -1.61 4.12 28.35
N LEU A 104 -2.47 4.48 27.39
CA LEU A 104 -2.43 5.78 26.71
C LEU A 104 -2.91 6.95 27.59
N SER A 105 -3.69 6.69 28.64
CA SER A 105 -4.18 7.71 29.58
C SER A 105 -3.14 8.11 30.64
N LYS A 106 -2.01 7.40 30.73
CA LYS A 106 -0.96 7.71 31.71
C LYS A 106 -0.30 9.06 31.41
N PRO A 107 -0.08 9.92 32.42
CA PRO A 107 0.57 11.21 32.21
C PRO A 107 2.03 11.01 31.79
N ILE A 108 2.43 11.74 30.73
CA ILE A 108 3.76 11.65 30.08
C ILE A 108 4.93 11.92 31.05
N GLY A 109 4.69 12.60 32.18
CA GLY A 109 5.71 12.94 33.19
C GLY A 109 6.23 11.77 34.05
N LYS A 110 5.71 10.55 33.89
CA LYS A 110 6.14 9.34 34.63
C LYS A 110 6.67 8.22 33.73
N LEU A 111 7.21 8.55 32.55
CA LEU A 111 7.95 7.59 31.74
C LEU A 111 9.37 7.39 32.30
N THR A 112 9.48 6.90 33.53
CA THR A 112 10.71 6.24 33.97
C THR A 112 10.84 5.00 33.11
N LEU A 113 11.92 4.95 32.32
CA LEU A 113 12.41 3.74 31.66
C LEU A 113 12.58 2.68 32.76
N VAL A 114 11.58 1.80 32.92
CA VAL A 114 11.76 0.61 33.74
C VAL A 114 12.61 -0.32 32.88
N GLU A 115 13.88 -0.43 33.27
CA GLU A 115 14.78 -1.48 32.79
C GLU A 115 14.18 -2.82 33.21
N ASP A 116 13.43 -3.47 32.32
CA ASP A 116 13.09 -4.89 32.44
C ASP A 116 14.29 -5.72 31.95
N VAL A 117 15.42 -5.60 32.65
CA VAL A 117 16.54 -6.54 32.57
C VAL A 117 16.76 -7.05 34.00
N GLU A 118 16.28 -8.28 34.24
CA GLU A 118 16.56 -9.19 35.37
C GLU A 118 15.30 -9.68 36.10
N ARG A 119 14.72 -10.74 35.53
CA ARG A 119 14.22 -11.89 36.31
C ARG A 119 14.20 -13.15 35.47
N VAL A 120 15.39 -13.67 35.20
CA VAL A 120 15.63 -15.10 35.00
C VAL A 120 16.58 -15.50 36.13
N GLU A 121 16.01 -15.84 37.29
CA GLU A 121 16.76 -16.48 38.37
C GLU A 121 17.01 -17.95 37.97
N ALA A 122 18.29 -18.32 37.92
CA ALA A 122 18.80 -19.66 38.15
C ALA A 122 19.38 -19.70 39.57
#